data_AF-A0A7C3WP53-F1
#
_entry.id   AF-A0A7C3WP53-F1
#
_cell.length_a   1.000
_cell.length_b   1.000
_cell.length_c   1.000
_cell.angle_alpha   90.00
_cell.angle_beta   90.00
_cell.angle_gamma   90.00
#
_symmetry.space_group_name_H-M   'P 1'
#
loop_
_entity.id
_entity.type
_entity.pdbx_description
1 polymer ?
#
loop_
_entity_poly.entity_id
_entity_poly.type
_entity_poly.pdbx_seq_one_letter_code
_entity_poly.pdbx_strand_id
1 'polypeptide(L)' 'MWSVVEELGLREGERLVLTVEGESIVLRRLPDFFAEARRTPKRLRLAPEELERASVEAQEELLGARDAQGAA' A
#
# COMPACT_ATOMS: atom_id res chain seq x y z
N MET A 1 -4.40 25.76 -29.59
CA MET A 1 -4.43 26.04 -28.14
C MET A 1 -4.22 24.71 -27.47
N TRP A 2 -3.04 24.47 -26.88
CA TRP A 2 -2.80 23.21 -26.17
C TRP A 2 -3.67 23.15 -24.93
N SER A 3 -4.24 21.98 -24.68
CA SER A 3 -5.06 21.73 -23.52
C SER A 3 -4.18 21.66 -22.27
N VAL A 4 -4.65 22.17 -21.13
CA VAL A 4 -3.97 22.01 -19.83
C VAL A 4 -3.68 20.53 -19.52
N VAL A 5 -4.52 19.61 -20.03
CA VAL A 5 -4.34 18.16 -19.90
C VAL A 5 -3.09 17.69 -20.66
N GLU A 6 -2.86 18.21 -21.86
CA GLU A 6 -1.70 17.87 -22.70
C GLU A 6 -0.40 18.42 -22.11
N GLU A 7 -0.42 19.68 -21.68
CA GLU A 7 0.76 20.36 -21.10
C GLU A 7 1.24 19.66 -19.82
N LEU A 8 0.30 19.16 -19.00
CA LEU A 8 0.60 18.45 -17.75
C LEU A 8 0.85 16.94 -17.95
N GLY A 9 0.73 16.44 -19.20
CA GLY A 9 0.88 15.03 -19.54
C GLY A 9 -0.10 14.13 -18.78
N LEU A 10 -1.32 14.61 -18.56
CA LEU A 10 -2.38 13.86 -17.88
C LEU A 10 -3.08 12.93 -18.85
N ARG A 11 -3.43 11.73 -18.39
CA ARG A 11 -4.18 10.76 -19.18
C ARG A 11 -5.64 10.67 -18.73
N GLU A 12 -6.52 10.36 -19.67
CA GLU A 12 -7.92 10.07 -19.33
C GLU A 12 -7.98 8.85 -18.39
N GLY A 13 -8.78 8.97 -17.32
CA GLY A 13 -8.89 7.95 -16.27
C GLY A 13 -7.76 7.94 -15.23
N GLU A 14 -6.76 8.82 -15.33
CA GLU A 14 -5.70 8.95 -14.33
C GLU A 14 -6.24 9.50 -12.99
N ARG A 15 -5.83 8.87 -11.88
CA ARG A 15 -6.26 9.29 -10.53
C ARG A 15 -5.25 10.28 -9.94
N LEU A 16 -5.74 11.46 -9.60
CA LEU A 16 -4.97 12.55 -9.00
C LEU A 16 -5.57 12.95 -7.66
N VAL A 17 -4.72 13.44 -6.76
CA VAL A 17 -5.15 14.19 -5.58
C VAL A 17 -5.16 15.67 -5.96
N LEU A 18 -6.32 16.30 -5.79
CA LEU A 18 -6.48 17.74 -5.94
C LEU A 18 -6.49 18.37 -4.55
N THR A 19 -5.65 19.38 -4.35
CA THR A 19 -5.61 20.16 -3.11
C THR A 19 -5.68 21.64 -3.45
N VAL A 20 -6.43 22.39 -2.64
CA VAL A 20 -6.50 23.86 -2.75
C VAL A 20 -5.57 24.45 -1.70
N GLU A 21 -4.56 25.16 -2.15
CA GLU A 21 -3.56 25.83 -1.30
C GLU A 21 -3.63 27.33 -1.55
N GLY A 22 -4.39 28.04 -0.71
CA GLY A 22 -4.65 29.48 -0.87
C GLY A 22 -5.37 29.77 -2.19
N GLU A 23 -4.70 30.50 -3.08
CA GLU A 23 -5.20 30.85 -4.42
C GLU A 23 -4.75 29.86 -5.52
N SER A 24 -4.14 28.73 -5.14
CA SER A 24 -3.59 27.75 -6.09
C SER A 24 -4.30 26.39 -6.00
N ILE A 25 -4.44 25.73 -7.16
CA ILE A 25 -4.86 24.33 -7.26
C ILE A 25 -3.61 23.48 -7.50
N VAL A 26 -3.35 22.55 -6.60
CA VAL A 26 -2.23 21.61 -6.68
C VAL A 26 -2.75 20.24 -7.09
N LEU A 27 -2.24 19.72 -8.20
CA LEU A 27 -2.53 18.37 -8.69
C LEU A 27 -1.33 17.46 -8.38
N ARG A 28 -1.55 16.39 -7.61
CA ARG A 28 -0.52 15.39 -7.30
C ARG A 28 -0.91 14.03 -7.84
N ARG A 29 0.02 13.37 -8.54
CA ARG A 29 -0.12 11.95 -8.88
C ARG A 29 -0.02 11.13 -7.61
N LEU A 30 -0.92 10.17 -7.44
CA LEU A 30 -0.82 9.23 -6.34
C LEU A 30 0.45 8.38 -6.53
N PRO A 31 1.30 8.26 -5.50
CA PRO A 31 2.40 7.32 -5.57
C PRO A 31 1.82 5.91 -5.74
N ASP A 32 2.33 5.19 -6.74
CA ASP A 32 2.02 3.77 -6.89
C ASP A 32 2.59 3.06 -5.65
N PHE A 33 1.69 2.48 -4.86
CA PHE A 33 2.03 1.75 -3.64
C PHE A 33 3.12 0.70 -3.89
N PHE A 34 3.03 -0.04 -5.00
CA PHE A 34 4.02 -1.07 -5.33
C PHE A 34 5.34 -0.45 -5.77
N ALA A 35 5.30 0.61 -6.57
CA ALA A 35 6.51 1.31 -6.97
C ALA A 35 7.25 1.88 -5.74
N GLU A 36 6.52 2.47 -4.80
CA GLU A 36 7.09 3.04 -3.58
C GLU A 36 7.57 1.96 -2.60
N ALA A 37 6.81 0.87 -2.46
CA ALA A 37 7.21 -0.29 -1.67
C ALA A 37 8.46 -1.00 -2.21
N ARG A 38 8.75 -0.89 -3.52
CA ARG A 38 9.97 -1.42 -4.14
C ARG A 38 11.20 -0.52 -3.94
N ARG A 39 11.00 0.79 -3.83
CA ARG A 39 12.09 1.76 -3.57
C ARG A 39 12.60 1.67 -2.13
N THR A 40 11.73 1.27 -1.21
CA THR A 40 12.08 1.13 0.19
C THR A 40 12.73 -0.24 0.42
N PRO A 41 14.00 -0.32 0.87
CA PRO A 41 14.59 -1.60 1.24
C PRO A 41 13.79 -2.16 2.41
N LYS A 42 13.03 -3.23 2.15
CA LYS A 42 12.31 -3.98 3.19
C LYS A 42 13.36 -4.70 4.05
N ARG A 43 13.91 -3.98 5.03
CA ARG A 43 14.81 -4.53 6.04
C ARG A 43 14.00 -5.34 7.02
N LEU A 44 13.82 -6.62 6.71
CA LEU A 44 13.41 -7.59 7.70
C LEU A 44 14.60 -7.84 8.63
N ARG A 45 14.37 -7.74 9.94
CA ARG A 45 15.38 -8.10 10.95
C ARG A 45 15.63 -9.61 11.02
N LEU A 46 14.72 -10.38 10.43
CA LEU A 46 14.67 -11.83 10.42
C LEU A 46 14.92 -12.33 9.01
N ALA A 47 15.58 -13.48 8.92
CA ALA A 47 15.64 -14.22 7.66
C ALA A 47 14.22 -14.66 7.24
N PRO A 48 13.94 -14.81 5.94
CA PRO A 48 12.62 -15.23 5.46
C PRO A 48 12.11 -16.51 6.15
N GLU A 49 12.99 -17.47 6.43
CA GLU A 49 12.67 -18.74 7.09
C GLU A 49 12.29 -18.55 8.57
N GLU A 50 12.82 -17.53 9.22
CA GLU A 50 12.48 -17.15 10.60
C GLU A 50 11.14 -16.41 10.64
N LEU A 51 10.88 -15.57 9.64
CA LEU A 51 9.60 -14.87 9.50
C LEU A 51 8.46 -15.85 9.23
N GLU A 52 8.69 -16.84 8.35
CA GLU A 52 7.69 -17.86 8.01
C GLU A 52 7.32 -18.68 9.25
N ARG A 53 8.33 -19.18 10.00
CA ARG A 53 8.10 -19.91 11.25
C ARG A 53 7.30 -19.10 12.27
N ALA A 54 7.69 -17.85 12.51
CA ALA A 54 6.98 -16.97 13.43
C ALA A 54 5.53 -16.68 12.97
N SER A 55 5.29 -16.62 11.65
CA SER A 55 3.95 -16.41 11.10
C SER A 55 3.06 -17.63 11.29
N VAL A 56 3.59 -18.84 11.06
CA VAL A 56 2.86 -20.10 11.27
C VAL A 56 2.53 -20.28 12.75
N GLU A 57 3.50 -20.08 13.65
CA GLU A 57 3.28 -20.17 15.10
C GLU A 57 2.20 -19.20 15.58
N ALA A 58 2.23 -17.95 15.10
CA ALA A 58 1.21 -16.95 15.44
C ALA A 58 -0.18 -17.31 14.87
N GLN A 59 -0.25 -17.89 13.67
CA GLN A 59 -1.49 -18.36 13.07
C GLN A 59 -2.06 -19.56 13.83
N GLU A 60 -1.22 -20.49 14.26
CA GLU A 60 -1.62 -21.64 15.08
C GLU A 60 -2.12 -21.21 16.46
N GLU A 61 -1.51 -20.20 17.09
CA GLU A 61 -2.01 -19.63 18.34
C GLU A 61 -3.38 -18.96 18.17
N LEU A 62 -3.56 -18.20 17.08
CA LEU A 62 -4.82 -17.51 16.76
C LEU A 62 -5.94 -18.46 16.33
N LEU A 63 -5.62 -19.53 15.59
CA LEU A 63 -6.59 -20.47 15.03
C LEU A 63 -6.85 -21.66 15.95
N GLY A 64 -5.86 -22.11 16.72
CA GLY A 64 -5.99 -23.15 17.73
C GLY A 64 -6.92 -22.77 18.90
N ALA A 65 -7.17 -21.47 19.09
CA ALA A 65 -8.18 -20.98 20.04
C ALA A 65 -9.64 -21.17 19.54
N ARG A 66 -9.87 -21.37 18.23
CA ARG A 66 -11.22 -21.51 17.67
C ARG A 66 -11.79 -22.92 17.80
N ASP A 67 -10.94 -23.95 17.80
CA ASP A 67 -11.39 -25.34 17.87
C ASP A 67 -11.92 -25.73 19.28
N ALA A 68 -11.55 -24.97 20.31
CA ALA A 68 -12.04 -25.18 21.68
C ALA A 68 -13.44 -24.59 21.96
N GLN A 69 -13.99 -23.77 21.05
CA GLN A 69 -15.27 -23.05 21.26
C GLN A 69 -16.39 -23.50 20.30
N GLY A 70 -16.11 -24.45 19.39
CA GLY A 70 -17.10 -24.98 18.43
C GLY A 70 -17.59 -26.41 18.71
N ALA A 71 -17.15 -27.04 19.80
CA ALA A 71 -17.56 -28.39 20.19
C ALA A 71 -18.17 -28.38 21.61
N ALA A 72 -19.32 -27.74 21.76
CA ALA A 72 -20.22 -27.89 22.90
C ALA A 72 -21.67 -27.65 22.47
#